data_AF-A0A2I0V7W7-F1
#
_entry.id   AF-A0A2I0V7W7-F1
#
_cell.length_a   1.000
_cell.length_b   1.000
_cell.length_c   1.000
_cell.angle_alpha   90.00
_cell.angle_beta   90.00
_cell.angle_gamma   90.00
#
_symmetry.space_group_name_H-M   'P 1'
#
loop_
_entity.id
_entity.type
_entity.pdbx_description
1 polymer ?
#
loop_
_entity_poly.entity_id
_entity_poly.type
_entity_poly.pdbx_seq_one_letter_code
_entity_poly.pdbx_strand_id
1 'polypeptide(L)'
;MAGDSQRLQHPTSSSASQISLRLGEALEACASSIETKDVIQSDEAVAPVTNLLHSIMESCTSDLDEILPGIEGLEVALDEIYRFLSSPDSNQMVVEALSFELPKLVIKFAPLSVKCGEIAGKIIEHLVSVCNPREMLSVLCEVSAF
;
A
#
# COMPACT_ATOMS: atom_id res chain seq x y z
N MET A 1 -11.94 -43.09 27.21
CA MET A 1 -12.69 -41.83 27.13
C MET A 1 -11.77 -40.81 26.54
N ALA A 2 -11.97 -40.49 25.26
CA ALA A 2 -11.18 -39.51 24.53
C ALA A 2 -11.73 -38.11 24.83
N GLY A 3 -10.84 -37.18 25.13
CA GLY A 3 -11.11 -35.75 25.25
C GLY A 3 -9.93 -35.02 24.63
N ASP A 4 -9.90 -35.03 23.30
CA ASP A 4 -8.87 -34.42 22.47
C ASP A 4 -8.97 -32.89 22.57
N SER A 5 -7.88 -32.26 22.99
CA SER A 5 -7.71 -30.81 22.96
C SER A 5 -7.38 -30.38 21.54
N GLN A 6 -8.39 -29.99 20.75
CA GLN A 6 -8.15 -29.43 19.43
C GLN A 6 -8.26 -27.89 19.41
N ARG A 7 -7.07 -27.30 19.29
CA ARG A 7 -6.71 -26.06 18.58
C ARG A 7 -7.51 -24.80 18.89
N LEU A 8 -6.87 -23.92 19.68
CA LEU A 8 -6.93 -22.48 19.41
C LEU A 8 -6.50 -22.24 17.96
N GLN A 9 -7.44 -21.81 17.12
CA GLN A 9 -7.12 -21.13 15.87
C GLN A 9 -6.74 -19.68 16.22
N HIS A 10 -5.56 -19.24 15.79
CA HIS A 10 -5.15 -17.84 15.77
C HIS A 10 -5.42 -17.34 14.33
N PRO A 11 -6.47 -16.53 14.05
CA PRO A 11 -6.82 -16.20 12.66
C PRO A 11 -6.05 -14.99 12.10
N THR A 12 -5.44 -14.14 12.94
CA THR A 12 -4.95 -12.82 12.49
C THR A 12 -3.55 -12.82 11.88
N SER A 13 -2.66 -13.76 12.27
CA SER A 13 -1.28 -13.77 11.76
C SER A 13 -1.18 -14.22 10.29
N SER A 14 -2.18 -14.94 9.76
CA SER A 14 -2.10 -15.56 8.43
C SER A 14 -2.48 -14.58 7.32
N SER A 15 -3.49 -13.73 7.53
CA SER A 15 -3.97 -12.76 6.53
C SER A 15 -2.98 -11.61 6.36
N ALA A 16 -2.48 -11.05 7.47
CA ALA A 16 -1.47 -10.00 7.46
C ALA A 16 -0.19 -10.43 6.71
N SER A 17 0.29 -11.66 6.97
CA SER A 17 1.46 -12.21 6.26
C SER A 17 1.20 -12.38 4.76
N GLN A 18 -0.03 -12.75 4.36
CA GLN A 18 -0.39 -12.87 2.96
C GLN A 18 -0.48 -11.51 2.26
N ILE A 19 -1.00 -10.49 2.95
CA ILE A 19 -1.07 -9.13 2.40
C ILE A 19 0.34 -8.59 2.16
N SER A 20 1.21 -8.68 3.18
CA SER A 20 2.61 -8.26 3.08
C SER A 20 3.34 -9.00 1.94
N LEU A 21 3.18 -10.34 1.85
CA LEU A 21 3.78 -11.13 0.77
C LEU A 21 3.30 -10.67 -0.62
N ARG A 22 1.98 -10.62 -0.84
CA ARG A 22 1.39 -10.25 -2.14
C ARG A 22 1.76 -8.84 -2.57
N LEU A 23 1.87 -7.93 -1.60
CA LEU A 23 2.25 -6.55 -1.88
C LEU A 23 3.76 -6.45 -2.18
N GLY A 24 4.60 -7.20 -1.47
CA GLY A 24 6.02 -7.33 -1.80
C GLY A 24 6.22 -7.85 -3.23
N GLU A 25 5.51 -8.91 -3.61
CA GLU A 25 5.53 -9.46 -4.98
C GLU A 25 5.07 -8.43 -6.03
N ALA A 26 4.02 -7.66 -5.73
CA ALA A 26 3.53 -6.61 -6.62
C ALA A 26 4.52 -5.46 -6.79
N LEU A 27 5.22 -5.07 -5.72
CA LEU A 27 6.25 -4.03 -5.73
C LEU A 27 7.51 -4.48 -6.50
N GLU A 28 7.91 -5.75 -6.35
CA GLU A 28 9.02 -6.33 -7.11
C GLU A 28 8.69 -6.47 -8.60
N ALA A 29 7.46 -6.88 -8.92
CA ALA A 29 6.97 -6.91 -10.30
C ALA A 29 6.91 -5.51 -10.93
N CYS A 30 6.47 -4.50 -10.15
CA CYS A 30 6.50 -3.10 -10.57
C CYS A 30 7.93 -2.65 -10.88
N ALA A 31 8.88 -2.93 -9.99
CA ALA A 31 10.28 -2.58 -10.17
C ALA A 31 10.89 -3.22 -11.42
N SER A 32 10.65 -4.52 -11.62
CA SER A 32 11.12 -5.27 -12.79
C SER A 32 10.51 -4.76 -14.10
N SER A 33 9.23 -4.36 -14.09
CA SER A 33 8.55 -3.83 -15.27
C SER A 33 9.07 -2.44 -15.67
N ILE A 34 9.49 -1.63 -14.70
CA ILE A 34 10.03 -0.28 -14.96
C ILE A 34 11.46 -0.37 -15.50
N GLU A 35 12.26 -1.33 -15.04
CA GLU A 35 13.63 -1.54 -15.52
C GLU A 35 13.68 -2.02 -16.99
N THR A 36 12.64 -2.70 -17.46
CA THR A 36 12.60 -3.35 -18.79
C THR A 36 11.92 -2.54 -19.89
N LYS A 37 11.21 -1.44 -19.58
CA LYS A 37 10.32 -0.73 -20.52
C LYS A 37 10.69 0.75 -20.64
N ASP A 38 10.67 1.30 -21.86
CA ASP A 38 10.72 2.74 -22.11
C ASP A 38 9.55 3.44 -21.39
N VAL A 39 9.88 4.52 -20.67
CA VAL A 39 9.19 5.22 -19.56
C VAL A 39 7.75 5.74 -19.84
N ILE A 40 7.11 5.34 -20.93
CA ILE A 40 5.84 5.95 -21.41
C ILE A 40 4.57 5.29 -20.81
N GLN A 41 4.68 4.20 -20.03
CA GLN A 41 3.52 3.51 -19.45
C GLN A 41 3.66 3.24 -17.93
N SER A 42 3.98 4.27 -17.15
CA SER A 42 4.06 4.19 -15.68
C SER A 42 2.81 3.58 -15.04
N ASP A 43 1.62 3.90 -15.55
CA ASP A 43 0.33 3.49 -14.97
C ASP A 43 0.11 1.98 -15.02
N GLU A 44 0.53 1.31 -16.11
CA GLU A 44 0.39 -0.14 -16.25
C GLU A 44 1.36 -0.88 -15.32
N ALA A 45 2.56 -0.32 -15.10
CA ALA A 45 3.57 -0.91 -14.24
C ALA A 45 3.18 -0.84 -12.74
N VAL A 46 2.47 0.21 -12.33
CA VAL A 46 2.02 0.38 -10.93
C VAL A 46 0.64 -0.24 -10.67
N ALA A 47 -0.11 -0.60 -11.71
CA ALA A 47 -1.45 -1.18 -11.61
C ALA A 47 -1.56 -2.38 -10.65
N PRO A 48 -0.60 -3.33 -10.58
CA PRO A 48 -0.68 -4.44 -9.63
C PRO A 48 -0.73 -3.96 -8.17
N VAL A 49 0.06 -2.94 -7.84
CA VAL A 49 0.12 -2.36 -6.50
C VAL A 49 -1.17 -1.60 -6.19
N THR A 50 -1.62 -0.73 -7.09
CA THR A 50 -2.82 0.09 -6.86
C THR A 50 -4.10 -0.75 -6.82
N ASN A 51 -4.23 -1.77 -7.68
CA ASN A 51 -5.37 -2.69 -7.69
C ASN A 51 -5.44 -3.53 -6.41
N LEU A 52 -4.29 -4.00 -5.90
CA LEU A 52 -4.26 -4.75 -4.65
C LEU A 52 -4.73 -3.89 -3.47
N LEU A 53 -4.26 -2.65 -3.38
CA LEU A 53 -4.67 -1.71 -2.34
C LEU A 53 -6.16 -1.34 -2.45
N HIS A 54 -6.67 -1.16 -3.67
CA HIS A 54 -8.09 -0.94 -3.90
C HIS A 54 -8.93 -2.13 -3.43
N SER A 55 -8.53 -3.34 -3.80
CA SER A 55 -9.21 -4.57 -3.37
C SER A 55 -9.23 -4.72 -1.85
N ILE A 56 -8.13 -4.42 -1.15
CA ILE A 56 -8.07 -4.45 0.31
C ILE A 56 -9.06 -3.42 0.89
N MET A 57 -9.09 -2.20 0.36
CA MET A 57 -10.01 -1.16 0.80
C MET A 57 -11.49 -1.54 0.59
N GLU A 58 -11.82 -2.09 -0.57
CA GLU A 58 -13.19 -2.55 -0.86
C GLU A 58 -13.65 -3.61 0.13
N SER A 59 -12.79 -4.59 0.45
CA SER A 59 -13.05 -5.60 1.47
C SER A 59 -13.30 -4.98 2.85
N CYS A 60 -12.58 -3.91 3.24
CA CYS A 60 -12.79 -3.22 4.51
C CYS A 60 -14.15 -2.51 4.63
N THR A 61 -14.74 -2.12 3.49
CA THR A 61 -15.95 -1.28 3.46
C THR A 61 -17.24 -2.07 3.19
N SER A 62 -17.13 -3.35 2.83
CA SER A 62 -18.24 -4.15 2.32
C SER A 62 -18.99 -4.95 3.40
N ASP A 63 -18.33 -5.35 4.49
CA ASP A 63 -18.93 -6.18 5.55
C ASP A 63 -18.56 -5.68 6.95
N LEU A 64 -19.57 -5.50 7.82
CA LEU A 64 -19.43 -5.01 9.20
C LEU A 64 -18.57 -5.94 10.06
N ASP A 65 -18.63 -7.25 9.83
CA ASP A 65 -17.85 -8.24 10.57
C ASP A 65 -16.38 -8.30 10.09
N GLU A 66 -16.11 -7.79 8.89
CA GLU A 66 -14.76 -7.75 8.29
C GLU A 66 -14.05 -6.39 8.45
N ILE A 67 -14.71 -5.36 8.99
CA ILE A 67 -14.14 -4.01 9.13
C ILE A 67 -12.85 -4.02 9.95
N LEU A 68 -12.85 -4.62 11.15
CA LEU A 68 -11.68 -4.58 12.04
C LEU A 68 -10.50 -5.40 11.49
N PRO A 69 -10.67 -6.66 11.03
CA PRO A 69 -9.62 -7.40 10.33
C PRO A 69 -9.16 -6.74 9.03
N GLY A 70 -10.07 -6.05 8.33
CA GLY A 70 -9.77 -5.29 7.12
C GLY A 70 -8.86 -4.09 7.42
N ILE A 71 -9.18 -3.30 8.45
CA ILE A 71 -8.35 -2.19 8.90
C ILE A 71 -6.94 -2.67 9.28
N GLU A 72 -6.81 -3.78 10.02
CA GLU A 72 -5.51 -4.37 10.33
C GLU A 72 -4.73 -4.75 9.06
N GLY A 73 -5.41 -5.35 8.07
CA GLY A 73 -4.82 -5.67 6.77
C GLY A 73 -4.33 -4.44 6.01
N LEU A 74 -5.09 -3.34 6.07
CA LEU A 74 -4.72 -2.07 5.44
C LEU A 74 -3.54 -1.39 6.14
N GLU A 75 -3.49 -1.44 7.47
CA GLU A 75 -2.34 -0.97 8.24
C GLU A 75 -1.06 -1.73 7.87
N VAL A 76 -1.16 -3.05 7.69
CA VAL A 76 -0.03 -3.90 7.23
C VAL A 76 0.39 -3.54 5.82
N ALA A 77 -0.56 -3.32 4.91
CA ALA A 77 -0.26 -2.91 3.54
C ALA A 77 0.47 -1.55 3.50
N LEU A 78 0.01 -0.59 4.30
CA LEU A 78 0.64 0.72 4.41
C LEU A 78 2.07 0.64 4.97
N ASP A 79 2.31 -0.19 5.98
CA ASP A 79 3.65 -0.40 6.54
C ASP A 79 4.61 -1.02 5.51
N GLU A 80 4.13 -2.00 4.74
CA GLU A 80 4.87 -2.65 3.66
C GLU A 80 5.29 -1.66 2.57
N ILE A 81 4.36 -0.80 2.12
CA ILE A 81 4.67 0.26 1.15
C ILE A 81 5.72 1.21 1.72
N TYR A 82 5.51 1.70 2.95
CA TYR A 82 6.42 2.65 3.55
C TYR A 82 7.84 2.08 3.68
N ARG A 83 7.94 0.81 4.08
CA ARG A 83 9.21 0.08 4.19
C ARG A 83 9.89 -0.07 2.84
N PHE A 84 9.15 -0.40 1.79
CA PHE A 84 9.69 -0.49 0.43
C PHE A 84 10.21 0.87 -0.07
N LEU A 85 9.43 1.94 0.11
CA LEU A 85 9.80 3.30 -0.32
C LEU A 85 11.00 3.84 0.44
N SER A 86 11.10 3.51 1.73
CA SER A 86 12.17 3.98 2.62
C SER A 86 13.43 3.11 2.55
N SER A 87 13.38 2.00 1.81
CA SER A 87 14.53 1.12 1.64
C SER A 87 15.67 1.83 0.90
N PRO A 88 16.92 1.75 1.37
CA PRO A 88 18.06 2.36 0.67
C PRO A 88 18.31 1.75 -0.71
N ASP A 89 17.83 0.52 -0.94
CA ASP A 89 17.93 -0.20 -2.21
C ASP A 89 16.74 0.08 -3.15
N SER A 90 15.82 0.96 -2.75
CA SER A 90 14.65 1.29 -3.56
C SER A 90 15.05 2.04 -4.83
N ASN A 91 14.57 1.57 -5.97
CA ASN A 91 14.86 2.19 -7.26
C ASN A 91 14.07 3.50 -7.40
N GLN A 92 14.79 4.61 -7.57
CA GLN A 92 14.21 5.96 -7.68
C GLN A 92 13.14 6.07 -8.79
N MET A 93 13.30 5.39 -9.92
CA MET A 93 12.29 5.42 -11.00
C MET A 93 10.97 4.75 -10.56
N VAL A 94 11.07 3.71 -9.74
CA VAL A 94 9.91 3.01 -9.18
C VAL A 94 9.22 3.87 -8.13
N VAL A 95 10.01 4.51 -7.26
CA VAL A 95 9.51 5.49 -6.29
C VAL A 95 8.80 6.63 -6.99
N GLU A 96 9.38 7.20 -8.04
CA GLU A 96 8.77 8.27 -8.84
C GLU A 96 7.47 7.83 -9.51
N ALA A 97 7.44 6.65 -10.15
CA ALA A 97 6.22 6.11 -10.76
C ALA A 97 5.10 5.91 -9.72
N LEU A 98 5.42 5.32 -8.57
CA LEU A 98 4.47 5.15 -7.48
C LEU A 98 4.01 6.48 -6.88
N SER A 99 4.85 7.52 -6.94
CA SER A 99 4.56 8.84 -6.38
C SER A 99 3.37 9.54 -7.05
N PHE A 100 3.04 9.19 -8.28
CA PHE A 100 1.88 9.74 -9.00
C PHE A 100 0.55 9.14 -8.52
N GLU A 101 0.55 7.92 -8.02
CA GLU A 101 -0.68 7.18 -7.69
C GLU A 101 -0.88 6.97 -6.19
N LEU A 102 0.19 6.70 -5.44
CA LEU A 102 0.09 6.41 -4.01
C LEU A 102 -0.56 7.53 -3.20
N PRO A 103 -0.22 8.83 -3.37
CA PRO A 103 -0.85 9.90 -2.60
C PRO A 103 -2.39 9.92 -2.75
N LYS A 104 -2.89 9.63 -3.96
CA LYS A 104 -4.33 9.58 -4.27
C LYS A 104 -5.04 8.41 -3.58
N LEU A 105 -4.32 7.31 -3.34
CA LEU A 105 -4.85 6.12 -2.66
C LEU A 105 -4.73 6.22 -1.15
N VAL A 106 -3.52 6.49 -0.62
CA VAL A 106 -3.24 6.39 0.82
C VAL A 106 -4.01 7.41 1.64
N ILE A 107 -4.36 8.57 1.05
CA ILE A 107 -5.21 9.57 1.71
C ILE A 107 -6.61 9.05 2.01
N LYS A 108 -7.13 8.11 1.20
CA LYS A 108 -8.44 7.48 1.42
C LYS A 108 -8.43 6.52 2.61
N PHE A 109 -7.24 6.06 3.02
CA PHE A 109 -7.06 5.17 4.16
C PHE A 109 -6.90 5.94 5.46
N ALA A 110 -6.43 7.18 5.41
CA ALA A 110 -6.20 8.03 6.57
C ALA A 110 -7.41 8.14 7.54
N PRO A 111 -8.68 8.27 7.09
CA PRO A 111 -9.81 8.34 8.00
C PRO A 111 -10.23 6.98 8.60
N LEU A 112 -9.69 5.86 8.13
CA LEU A 112 -10.14 4.52 8.55
C LEU A 112 -9.57 4.08 9.91
N SER A 113 -8.37 4.52 10.26
CA SER A 113 -7.81 4.36 11.60
C SER A 113 -6.73 5.41 11.88
N VAL A 114 -6.48 5.72 13.16
CA VAL A 114 -5.42 6.66 13.57
C VAL A 114 -4.07 6.21 12.99
N LYS A 115 -3.78 4.91 13.06
CA LYS A 115 -2.53 4.34 12.56
C LYS A 115 -2.43 4.37 11.04
N CYS A 116 -3.53 4.14 10.31
CA CYS A 116 -3.57 4.37 8.86
C CYS A 116 -3.24 5.83 8.52
N GLY A 117 -3.81 6.80 9.25
CA GLY A 117 -3.49 8.22 9.09
C GLY A 117 -2.02 8.55 9.34
N GLU A 118 -1.44 8.01 10.41
CA GLU A 118 -0.01 8.20 10.72
C GLU A 118 0.91 7.62 9.63
N ILE A 119 0.64 6.41 9.14
CA ILE A 119 1.47 5.78 8.12
C ILE A 119 1.28 6.47 6.76
N ALA A 120 0.05 6.81 6.38
CA ALA A 120 -0.23 7.56 5.15
C ALA A 120 0.50 8.93 5.15
N GLY A 121 0.51 9.63 6.29
CA GLY A 121 1.30 10.84 6.47
C GLY A 121 2.79 10.63 6.21
N LYS A 122 3.39 9.59 6.82
CA LYS A 122 4.80 9.23 6.62
C LYS A 122 5.13 8.90 5.16
N ILE A 123 4.24 8.20 4.46
CA ILE A 123 4.42 7.91 3.02
C ILE A 123 4.45 9.21 2.23
N ILE A 124 3.49 10.12 2.46
CA ILE A 124 3.42 11.40 1.75
C ILE A 124 4.67 12.25 2.05
N GLU A 125 5.05 12.37 3.32
CA GLU A 125 6.25 13.12 3.74
C GLU A 125 7.51 12.56 3.07
N HIS A 126 7.65 11.23 3.02
CA HIS A 126 8.78 10.57 2.36
C HIS A 126 8.79 10.89 0.86
N LEU A 127 7.67 10.71 0.16
CA LEU A 127 7.56 11.01 -1.27
C LEU A 127 7.88 12.48 -1.57
N VAL A 128 7.40 13.42 -0.75
CA VAL A 128 7.74 14.85 -0.85
C VAL A 128 9.25 15.10 -0.69
N SER A 129 9.93 14.32 0.15
CA SER A 129 11.36 14.48 0.40
C SER A 129 12.27 13.92 -0.70
N VAL A 130 11.81 12.90 -1.44
CA VAL A 130 12.65 12.16 -2.41
C VAL A 130 12.23 12.34 -3.87
N CYS A 131 11.01 12.78 -4.15
CA CYS A 131 10.51 12.95 -5.52
C CYS A 131 10.70 14.38 -6.04
N ASN A 132 10.50 14.57 -7.34
CA ASN A 132 10.53 15.90 -7.95
C ASN A 132 9.45 16.81 -7.32
N PRO A 133 9.83 17.99 -6.77
CA PRO A 133 8.89 18.83 -6.04
C PRO A 133 7.79 19.42 -6.92
N ARG A 134 8.04 19.66 -8.22
CA ARG A 134 7.02 20.18 -9.14
C ARG A 134 5.94 19.14 -9.41
N GLU A 135 6.38 17.92 -9.74
CA GLU A 135 5.46 16.80 -9.99
C GLU A 135 4.67 16.46 -8.74
N MET A 136 5.35 16.40 -7.59
CA MET A 136 4.70 16.12 -6.31
C MET A 136 3.67 17.19 -5.92
N LEU A 137 3.98 18.47 -6.13
CA LEU A 137 3.00 19.54 -5.94
C LEU A 137 1.78 19.39 -6.85
N SER A 138 1.97 18.97 -8.10
CA SER A 138 0.86 18.70 -9.04
C SER A 138 -0.05 17.60 -8.50
N VAL A 139 0.53 16.46 -8.12
CA VAL A 139 -0.21 15.32 -7.57
C VAL A 139 -0.97 15.70 -6.29
N LEU A 140 -0.33 16.40 -5.36
CA LEU A 140 -0.97 16.82 -4.11
C LEU A 140 -2.11 17.82 -4.34
N CYS A 141 -1.99 18.71 -5.33
CA CYS A 141 -3.06 19.63 -5.70
C CYS A 141 -4.28 18.89 -6.27
N GLU A 142 -4.08 17.81 -7.04
CA GLU A 142 -5.17 16.95 -7.52
C GLU A 142 -5.90 16.24 -6.38
N VAL A 143 -5.16 15.78 -5.37
CA VAL A 143 -5.74 15.13 -4.18
C VAL A 143 -6.54 16.11 -3.31
N SER A 144 -6.12 17.37 -3.26
CA SER A 144 -6.75 18.43 -2.45
C SER A 144 -8.08 18.95 -3.00
N ALA A 145 -8.51 18.48 -4.18
CA ALA A 145 -9.70 18.98 -4.87
C ALA A 145 -11.03 18.37 -4.38
N PHE A 146 -11.02 17.62 -3.27
CA PHE A 146 -12.18 16.95 -2.68
C PHE A 146 -12.65 17.61 -1.38
#